data_AF-A0A415SAJ9-F1
#
_entry.id   AF-A0A415SAJ9-F1
#
_cell.length_a   1.000
_cell.length_b   1.000
_cell.length_c   1.000
_cell.angle_alpha   90.00
_cell.angle_beta   90.00
_cell.angle_gamma   90.00
#
_symmetry.space_group_name_H-M   'P 1'
#
loop_
_entity.id
_entity.type
_entity.pdbx_description
1 polymer ?
#
loop_
_entity_poly.entity_id
_entity_poly.type
_entity_poly.pdbx_seq_one_letter_code
_entity_poly.pdbx_strand_id
1 'polypeptide(L)'
;MAGLRDESELYRKLDDMYKHKKSKDITQVFFNECIEVALKFSKRDIQFVLFKLKLLNEDIDSGIETANSISNSLQKVLDALTGKNIKRALIINILEIALDEK
;
A
#
# COMPACT_ATOMS: atom_id res chain seq x y z
N MET A 1 -0.31 11.78 2.06
CA MET A 1 -0.30 10.78 3.14
C MET A 1 0.63 11.20 4.29
N ALA A 2 0.75 12.50 4.60
CA ALA A 2 1.68 12.98 5.63
C ALA A 2 1.24 12.53 7.04
N GLY A 3 -0.05 12.64 7.38
CA GLY A 3 -0.57 12.21 8.68
C GLY A 3 -0.30 10.73 9.01
N LEU A 4 -0.49 9.81 8.06
CA LEU A 4 -0.21 8.38 8.29
C LEU A 4 1.29 8.09 8.52
N ARG A 5 2.17 8.91 7.95
CA ARG A 5 3.62 8.79 8.17
C ARG A 5 4.02 9.19 9.59
N ASP A 6 3.29 10.11 10.19
CA ASP A 6 3.53 10.55 11.57
C ASP A 6 2.85 9.61 12.57
N GLU A 7 1.69 9.05 12.22
CA GLU A 7 0.90 8.14 13.06
C GLU A 7 1.43 6.71 13.13
N SER A 8 2.20 6.24 12.14
CA SER A 8 2.60 4.84 12.04
C SER A 8 4.07 4.66 11.63
N GLU A 9 4.87 4.08 12.52
CA GLU A 9 6.24 3.67 12.21
C GLU A 9 6.29 2.65 11.05
N LEU A 10 5.35 1.71 10.98
CA LEU A 10 5.26 0.70 9.91
C LEU A 10 5.14 1.37 8.53
N TYR A 11 4.10 2.18 8.35
CA TYR A 11 3.92 2.95 7.13
C TYR A 11 5.13 3.83 6.80
N ARG A 12 5.71 4.52 7.79
CA ARG A 12 6.90 5.35 7.57
C ARG A 12 8.07 4.54 7.02
N LYS A 13 8.37 3.36 7.58
CA LYS A 13 9.44 2.50 7.08
C LYS A 13 9.20 2.04 5.65
N LEU A 14 7.99 1.58 5.33
CA LEU A 14 7.65 1.14 3.97
C LEU A 14 7.69 2.30 2.96
N ASP A 15 7.24 3.49 3.36
CA ASP A 15 7.34 4.70 2.55
C ASP A 15 8.79 5.11 2.29
N ASP A 16 9.64 5.07 3.32
CA ASP A 16 11.06 5.39 3.19
C ASP A 16 11.79 4.35 2.31
N MET A 17 11.50 3.05 2.48
CA MET A 17 12.01 1.99 1.59
C MET A 17 11.63 2.25 0.13
N TYR A 18 10.38 2.62 -0.15
CA TYR A 18 9.95 2.93 -1.51
C TYR A 18 10.62 4.16 -2.10
N LYS A 19 10.87 5.21 -1.30
CA LYS A 19 11.55 6.44 -1.72
C LYS A 19 13.03 6.20 -2.01
N HIS A 20 13.68 5.33 -1.24
CA HIS A 20 15.11 5.06 -1.32
C HIS A 20 15.46 3.79 -2.11
N LYS A 21 14.48 3.18 -2.80
CA LYS A 21 14.73 2.00 -3.64
C LYS A 21 15.79 2.30 -4.69
N LYS A 22 16.69 1.33 -4.90
CA LYS A 22 17.82 1.46 -5.83
C LYS A 22 17.40 1.41 -7.30
N SER A 23 16.36 0.64 -7.61
CA SER A 23 15.82 0.49 -8.96
C SER A 23 14.58 1.35 -9.16
N LYS A 24 14.34 1.83 -10.39
CA LYS A 24 13.06 2.45 -10.74
C LYS A 24 11.92 1.42 -10.67
N ASP A 25 12.22 0.16 -10.98
CA ASP A 25 11.27 -0.95 -10.96
C ASP A 25 11.16 -1.58 -9.57
N ILE A 26 9.99 -2.17 -9.28
CA ILE A 26 9.78 -2.99 -8.10
C ILE A 26 10.37 -4.38 -8.38
N THR A 27 11.55 -4.66 -7.80
CA THR A 27 12.17 -5.99 -7.92
C THR A 27 11.56 -6.94 -6.88
N GLN A 28 11.60 -8.24 -7.16
CA GLN A 28 11.15 -9.28 -6.22
C GLN A 28 11.92 -9.22 -4.89
N VAL A 29 13.23 -8.94 -4.95
CA VAL A 29 14.08 -8.79 -3.76
C VAL A 29 13.55 -7.67 -2.86
N PHE A 30 13.30 -6.49 -3.45
CA PHE A 30 12.75 -5.35 -2.71
C PHE A 30 11.35 -5.64 -2.16
N PHE A 31 10.51 -6.33 -2.94
CA PHE A 31 9.17 -6.73 -2.53
C PHE A 31 9.20 -7.61 -1.27
N ASN A 32 10.03 -8.66 -1.29
CA ASN A 32 10.21 -9.56 -0.15
C ASN A 32 10.80 -8.84 1.07
N GLU A 33 11.80 -7.97 0.87
CA GLU A 33 12.37 -7.15 1.96
C GLU A 33 11.30 -6.31 2.67
N CYS A 34 10.33 -5.77 1.93
CA CYS A 34 9.23 -5.01 2.51
C CYS A 34 8.28 -5.89 3.36
N ILE A 35 7.98 -7.10 2.91
CA ILE A 35 7.17 -8.08 3.66
C ILE A 35 7.88 -8.43 4.97
N GLU A 36 9.17 -8.77 4.92
CA GLU A 36 9.98 -9.06 6.10
C GLU A 36 10.01 -7.90 7.11
N VAL A 37 9.99 -6.65 6.63
CA VAL A 37 9.85 -5.49 7.51
C VAL A 37 8.47 -5.40 8.13
N ALA A 38 7.40 -5.62 7.35
CA ALA A 38 6.03 -5.60 7.84
C ALA A 38 5.77 -6.69 8.89
N LEU A 39 6.31 -7.89 8.71
CA LEU A 39 6.19 -9.02 9.64
C LEU A 39 6.78 -8.75 11.03
N LYS A 40 7.66 -7.76 11.18
CA LYS A 40 8.22 -7.36 12.48
C LYS A 40 7.23 -6.58 13.35
N PHE A 41 6.14 -6.07 12.77
CA PHE A 41 5.11 -5.32 13.48
C PHE A 41 3.98 -6.23 13.96
N SER A 42 3.18 -5.73 14.90
CA SER A 42 2.06 -6.51 15.42
C SER A 42 0.95 -6.65 14.38
N LYS A 43 0.16 -7.73 14.48
CA LYS A 43 -1.03 -7.95 13.64
C LYS A 43 -1.97 -6.73 13.64
N ARG A 44 -2.11 -6.08 14.80
CA ARG A 44 -2.94 -4.89 14.99
C ARG A 44 -2.36 -3.66 14.28
N ASP A 45 -1.06 -3.46 14.29
CA ASP A 45 -0.42 -2.35 13.57
C ASP A 45 -0.62 -2.50 12.06
N ILE A 46 -0.43 -3.71 11.54
CA ILE A 46 -0.65 -4.03 10.12
C ILE A 46 -2.11 -3.73 9.75
N GLN A 47 -3.07 -4.20 10.54
CA GLN A 47 -4.50 -3.94 10.34
C GLN A 47 -4.85 -2.45 10.39
N PHE A 48 -4.28 -1.70 11.34
CA PHE A 48 -4.52 -0.27 11.48
C PHE A 48 -4.03 0.50 10.25
N VAL A 49 -2.81 0.21 9.78
CA VAL A 49 -2.25 0.86 8.59
C VAL A 49 -3.06 0.48 7.35
N LEU A 50 -3.41 -0.80 7.18
CA LEU A 50 -4.29 -1.25 6.09
C LEU A 50 -5.62 -0.51 6.07
N PHE A 51 -6.27 -0.38 7.23
CA PHE A 51 -7.52 0.36 7.36
C PHE A 51 -7.38 1.82 6.92
N LYS A 52 -6.38 2.54 7.46
CA LYS A 52 -6.11 3.94 7.09
C LYS A 52 -5.79 4.09 5.60
N LEU A 53 -5.05 3.14 5.03
CA LEU A 53 -4.73 3.13 3.60
C LEU A 53 -5.98 2.91 2.75
N LYS A 54 -6.88 2.00 3.14
CA LYS A 54 -8.13 1.70 2.43
C LYS A 54 -9.15 2.84 2.54
N LEU A 55 -9.24 3.53 3.67
CA LEU A 55 -10.12 4.70 3.83
C LEU A 55 -9.78 5.82 2.83
N LEU A 56 -8.50 6.03 2.53
CA LEU A 56 -8.06 6.97 1.50
C LEU A 56 -8.49 6.57 0.06
N ASN A 57 -9.11 5.40 -0.15
CA ASN A 57 -9.72 5.03 -1.42
C ASN A 57 -11.10 5.66 -1.57
N GLU A 58 -11.87 5.76 -0.49
CA GLU A 58 -13.25 6.27 -0.52
C GLU A 58 -13.28 7.77 -0.89
N ASP A 59 -12.29 8.55 -0.45
CA ASP A 59 -12.19 9.96 -0.86
C ASP A 59 -11.83 10.12 -2.35
N ILE A 60 -11.13 9.15 -2.96
CA ILE A 60 -10.82 9.16 -4.41
C ILE A 60 -12.04 8.66 -5.21
N ASP A 61 -12.75 7.65 -4.71
CA ASP A 61 -13.98 7.13 -5.31
C ASP A 61 -15.17 8.10 -5.17
N SER A 62 -15.18 9.01 -4.19
CA SER A 62 -16.21 10.05 -4.08
C SER A 62 -16.17 11.10 -5.19
N GLY A 63 -15.04 11.21 -5.91
CA GLY A 63 -14.91 12.00 -7.14
C GLY A 63 -15.15 11.21 -8.43
N ILE A 64 -15.35 9.88 -8.33
CA ILE A 64 -15.65 8.98 -9.44
C ILE A 64 -17.01 8.36 -9.14
N GLU A 65 -18.07 9.13 -9.36
CA GLU A 65 -19.40 8.56 -9.45
C GLU A 65 -19.37 7.35 -10.41
N THR A 66 -19.80 6.21 -9.88
CA THR A 66 -20.35 5.09 -10.64
C THR A 66 -19.37 4.25 -11.47
N ALA A 67 -18.91 3.11 -10.92
CA ALA A 67 -18.68 1.93 -11.76
C ALA A 67 -18.78 0.61 -10.98
N ASN A 68 -19.90 -0.07 -11.17
CA ASN A 68 -20.14 -1.48 -10.88
C ASN A 68 -19.12 -2.42 -11.57
N SER A 69 -17.88 -2.54 -11.10
CA SER A 69 -17.02 -3.64 -11.54
C SER A 69 -15.99 -4.06 -10.49
N ILE A 70 -16.44 -4.88 -9.55
CA ILE A 70 -15.58 -5.57 -8.57
C ILE A 70 -14.60 -6.55 -9.26
N SER A 71 -14.75 -6.86 -10.55
CA SER A 71 -13.96 -7.93 -11.19
C SER A 71 -12.97 -7.52 -12.29
N ASN A 72 -12.93 -6.24 -12.71
CA ASN A 72 -12.00 -5.73 -13.75
C ASN A 72 -11.17 -4.51 -13.30
N SER A 73 -11.17 -4.23 -11.99
CA SER A 73 -10.61 -3.00 -11.43
C SER A 73 -9.08 -2.97 -11.45
N LEU A 74 -8.39 -4.10 -11.28
CA LEU A 74 -6.91 -4.10 -11.21
C LEU A 74 -6.24 -3.58 -12.49
N GLN A 75 -6.73 -3.98 -13.67
CA GLN A 75 -6.12 -3.59 -14.95
C GLN A 75 -6.36 -2.10 -15.27
N LYS A 76 -7.58 -1.59 -14.99
CA LYS A 76 -7.91 -0.17 -15.18
C LYS A 76 -7.29 0.73 -14.12
N VAL A 77 -7.13 0.21 -12.90
CA VAL A 77 -6.40 0.88 -11.82
C VAL A 77 -4.95 1.06 -12.25
N LEU A 78 -4.28 0.01 -12.77
CA LEU A 78 -2.91 0.03 -13.30
C LEU A 78 -2.68 1.13 -14.34
N ASP A 79 -3.58 1.29 -15.31
CA ASP A 79 -3.46 2.29 -16.38
C ASP A 79 -3.68 3.74 -15.89
N ALA A 80 -4.29 3.94 -14.72
CA ALA A 80 -4.53 5.24 -14.10
C ALA A 80 -3.58 5.57 -12.93
N LEU A 81 -2.57 4.72 -12.65
CA LEU A 81 -1.68 4.92 -11.51
C LEU A 81 -0.65 6.03 -11.78
N THR A 82 -0.91 7.23 -11.29
CA THR A 82 0.18 8.16 -10.96
C THR A 82 1.15 7.49 -9.98
N GLY A 83 2.43 7.90 -9.92
CA GLY A 83 3.44 7.24 -9.06
C GLY A 83 3.06 7.15 -7.57
N LYS A 84 2.17 8.03 -7.07
CA LYS A 84 1.61 7.95 -5.70
C LYS A 84 0.66 6.75 -5.52
N ASN A 85 -0.10 6.40 -6.56
CA ASN A 85 -1.04 5.28 -6.53
C ASN A 85 -0.31 3.93 -6.62
N ILE A 86 0.78 3.85 -7.41
CA ILE A 86 1.66 2.65 -7.46
C ILE A 86 2.23 2.34 -6.06
N LYS A 87 2.79 3.34 -5.40
CA LYS A 87 3.34 3.19 -4.03
C LYS A 87 2.29 2.67 -3.06
N ARG A 88 1.08 3.25 -3.10
CA ARG A 88 0.00 2.86 -2.19
C ARG A 88 -0.46 1.43 -2.45
N ALA A 89 -0.68 1.05 -3.71
CA ALA A 89 -1.08 -0.30 -4.08
C ALA A 89 -0.04 -1.34 -3.62
N LEU A 90 1.24 -1.04 -3.83
CA LEU A 90 2.34 -1.87 -3.34
C LEU A 90 2.29 -2.06 -1.81
N ILE A 91 2.21 -0.95 -1.05
CA ILE A 91 2.20 -1.02 0.42
C ILE A 91 0.98 -1.79 0.93
N ILE A 92 -0.21 -1.61 0.33
CA ILE A 92 -1.40 -2.39 0.69
C ILE A 92 -1.14 -3.88 0.48
N ASN A 93 -0.62 -4.27 -0.68
CA ASN A 93 -0.36 -5.67 -1.00
C ASN A 93 0.66 -6.32 -0.04
N ILE A 94 1.77 -5.62 0.26
CA ILE A 94 2.77 -6.06 1.26
C ILE A 94 2.11 -6.34 2.61
N LEU A 95 1.23 -5.43 3.05
CA LEU A 95 0.57 -5.56 4.35
C LEU A 95 -0.48 -6.66 4.38
N GLU A 96 -1.19 -6.91 3.27
CA GLU A 96 -2.14 -8.02 3.15
C GLU A 96 -1.42 -9.37 3.23
N ILE A 97 -0.29 -9.53 2.54
CA ILE A 97 0.55 -10.73 2.63
C ILE A 97 1.09 -10.91 4.06
N ALA A 98 1.69 -9.87 4.64
CA ALA A 98 2.22 -9.95 6.00
C ALA A 98 1.14 -10.24 7.05
N LEU A 99 -0.13 -9.91 6.78
CA LEU A 99 -1.25 -10.23 7.66
C LEU A 99 -1.69 -11.69 7.53
N ASP A 100 -1.63 -12.25 6.33
CA ASP A 100 -1.97 -13.65 6.04
C ASP A 100 -0.92 -14.60 6.64
N GLU A 101 0.35 -14.21 6.60
CA GLU A 101 1.48 -14.95 7.17
C GLU A 101 1.59 -14.88 8.72
N LYS A 102 0.69 -14.14 9.40
CA LYS A 102 0.68 -13.89 10.87
C LYS A 102 -0.37 -14.68 11.64
#